data_AF-A0A6G1DPS1-F1
#
_entry.id   AF-A0A6G1DPS1-F1
#
_cell.length_a   1.000
_cell.length_b   1.000
_cell.length_c   1.000
_cell.angle_alpha   90.00
_cell.angle_beta   90.00
_cell.angle_gamma   90.00
#
_symmetry.space_group_name_H-M   'P 1'
#
loop_
_entity.id
_entity.type
_entity.pdbx_description
1 polymer ?
#
loop_
_entity_poly.entity_id
_entity_poly.type
_entity_poly.pdbx_seq_one_letter_code
_entity_poly.pdbx_strand_id
1 'polypeptide(L)'
;MAPSSTSSEGATDEWVPPSRRPELADVVPVPQDDGPHPVVPIAYRDEFREVMDYFRALYFAGERSVRALHLTAEAIDLNPGNYTVWHFRRLVLEALEANLQEEMNFVDQIAECNPKNYQIWHHKRWLVEKLGPGIANKEHEFTRKILAMDAKNYHAWSHRQWVLQALGGWETELQYCNQLLEEDVFNNSAWNQRYLVITRSPFLGGLAAMRDSEVDYTIEAILANPQNESPWRYLKGLYKGENDFLMADERISDVCLKVLKNDSTCVFALSLLLDLLQIGLQPSDELRGTVEAMKNSDPEIADADLATAICLILQKCDPLRINYWSWYRTTISSQI
;
A
#
# COMPACT_ATOMS: atom_id res chain seq x y z
N MET A 1 17.29 -24.92 -16.88
CA MET A 1 16.09 -25.30 -17.63
C MET A 1 15.71 -24.12 -18.51
N ALA A 2 15.68 -24.33 -19.82
CA ALA A 2 15.36 -23.31 -20.82
C ALA A 2 13.88 -22.89 -20.71
N PRO A 3 13.52 -21.66 -21.12
CA PRO A 3 12.12 -21.30 -21.24
C PRO A 3 11.53 -21.99 -22.47
N SER A 4 10.45 -22.74 -22.24
CA SER A 4 9.63 -23.38 -23.26
C SER A 4 8.90 -22.32 -24.07
N SER A 5 9.20 -22.26 -25.36
CA SER A 5 8.44 -21.57 -26.39
C SER A 5 7.12 -22.30 -26.64
N THR A 6 6.01 -21.71 -26.20
CA THR A 6 4.68 -22.01 -26.75
C THR A 6 4.47 -21.09 -27.95
N SER A 7 4.60 -21.68 -29.14
CA SER A 7 4.27 -21.10 -30.43
C SER A 7 2.75 -20.95 -30.58
N SER A 8 2.25 -19.72 -30.56
CA SER A 8 0.98 -19.38 -31.22
C SER A 8 1.31 -18.69 -32.55
N GLU A 9 1.08 -19.39 -33.65
CA GLU A 9 1.06 -18.83 -35.00
C GLU A 9 -0.10 -17.83 -35.11
N GLY A 10 0.20 -16.55 -34.92
CA GLY A 10 -0.62 -15.42 -35.34
C GLY A 10 0.28 -14.51 -36.15
N ALA A 11 -0.17 -14.09 -37.33
CA ALA A 11 0.57 -13.16 -38.18
C ALA A 11 1.04 -11.96 -37.34
N THR A 12 2.36 -11.77 -37.22
CA THR A 12 2.90 -10.53 -36.67
C THR A 12 2.59 -9.44 -37.68
N ASP A 13 1.53 -8.67 -37.46
CA ASP A 13 1.33 -7.43 -38.19
C ASP A 13 2.59 -6.59 -38.00
N GLU A 14 3.34 -6.40 -39.09
CA GLU A 14 4.56 -5.61 -39.08
C GLU A 14 4.19 -4.17 -38.71
N TRP A 15 4.80 -3.62 -37.66
CA TRP A 15 4.53 -2.25 -37.24
C TRP A 15 4.81 -1.27 -38.38
N VAL A 16 3.81 -0.48 -38.76
CA VAL A 16 3.92 0.53 -39.83
C VAL A 16 4.15 1.90 -39.19
N PRO A 17 5.25 2.62 -39.53
CA PRO A 17 5.51 3.94 -38.97
C PRO A 17 4.44 4.97 -39.37
N PRO A 18 4.09 5.95 -38.50
CA PRO A 18 3.09 6.98 -38.77
C PRO A 18 3.22 7.68 -40.14
N SER A 19 4.44 7.95 -40.62
CA SER A 19 4.71 8.57 -41.93
C SER A 19 4.28 7.76 -43.14
N ARG A 20 4.04 6.45 -42.97
CA ARG A 20 3.59 5.55 -44.04
C ARG A 20 2.10 5.22 -43.95
N ARG A 21 1.40 5.76 -42.97
CA ARG A 21 -0.03 5.50 -42.75
C ARG A 21 -0.88 6.49 -43.55
N PRO A 22 -1.72 6.03 -44.50
CA PRO A 22 -2.54 6.91 -45.33
C PRO A 22 -3.44 7.86 -44.52
N GLU A 23 -3.93 7.41 -43.36
CA GLU A 23 -4.78 8.19 -42.46
C GLU A 23 -4.05 9.31 -41.69
N LEU A 24 -2.72 9.38 -41.79
CA LEU A 24 -1.88 10.46 -41.24
C LEU A 24 -1.16 11.27 -42.33
N ALA A 25 -1.46 11.04 -43.61
CA ALA A 25 -0.74 11.68 -44.73
C ALA A 25 -0.91 13.21 -44.78
N ASP A 26 -1.99 13.76 -44.20
CA ASP A 26 -2.25 15.19 -44.06
C ASP A 26 -1.57 15.81 -42.83
N VAL A 27 -1.01 15.00 -41.92
CA VAL A 27 -0.41 15.46 -40.67
C VAL A 27 1.07 15.76 -40.89
N VAL A 28 1.46 17.00 -40.66
CA VAL A 28 2.88 17.39 -40.66
C VAL A 28 3.45 17.12 -39.25
N PRO A 29 4.41 16.19 -39.08
CA PRO A 29 4.99 15.87 -37.77
C PRO A 29 5.68 17.09 -37.16
N VAL A 30 5.58 17.23 -35.83
CA VAL A 30 6.21 18.33 -35.08
C VAL A 30 7.35 17.77 -34.22
N PRO A 31 8.62 18.01 -34.59
CA PRO A 31 9.78 17.57 -33.82
C PRO A 31 9.80 18.12 -32.38
N GLN A 32 10.45 17.40 -31.48
CA GLN A 32 10.79 17.94 -30.16
C GLN A 32 11.83 19.06 -30.30
N ASP A 33 11.55 20.23 -29.73
CA ASP A 33 12.51 21.33 -29.64
C ASP A 33 13.19 21.32 -28.26
N ASP A 34 14.38 20.72 -28.18
CA ASP A 34 15.23 20.74 -26.98
C ASP A 34 16.22 21.92 -26.99
N GLY A 35 16.05 22.88 -27.92
CA GLY A 35 16.90 24.03 -28.11
C GLY A 35 18.27 23.72 -28.73
N PRO A 36 19.12 24.75 -28.93
CA PRO A 36 20.42 24.59 -29.60
C PRO A 36 21.48 23.87 -28.75
N HIS A 37 21.28 23.79 -27.43
CA HIS A 37 22.20 23.17 -26.48
C HIS A 37 21.43 22.28 -25.49
N PRO A 38 20.96 21.12 -25.94
CA PRO A 38 20.07 20.29 -25.15
C PRO A 38 20.79 19.75 -23.90
N VAL A 39 20.11 19.80 -22.76
CA VAL A 39 20.52 19.16 -21.52
C VAL A 39 19.69 17.89 -21.32
N VAL A 40 20.33 16.81 -20.84
CA VAL A 40 19.74 15.47 -20.72
C VAL A 40 19.01 14.95 -21.99
N PRO A 41 19.57 15.13 -23.21
CA PRO A 41 18.93 14.62 -24.42
C PRO A 41 18.84 13.10 -24.39
N ILE A 42 17.67 12.58 -24.71
CA ILE A 42 17.46 11.14 -24.84
C ILE A 42 17.67 10.76 -26.30
N ALA A 43 18.56 9.80 -26.54
CA ALA A 43 18.74 9.20 -27.86
C ALA A 43 17.57 8.25 -28.17
N TYR A 44 16.44 8.81 -28.58
CA TYR A 44 15.22 8.06 -28.89
C TYR A 44 15.43 7.11 -30.08
N ARG A 45 14.75 5.96 -30.05
CA ARG A 45 14.56 5.11 -31.24
C ARG A 45 13.68 5.86 -32.25
N ASP A 46 13.83 5.53 -33.54
CA ASP A 46 13.05 6.18 -34.61
C ASP A 46 11.55 6.03 -34.39
N GLU A 47 11.10 4.86 -33.96
CA GLU A 47 9.71 4.58 -33.56
C GLU A 47 9.19 5.58 -32.52
N PHE A 48 9.92 5.74 -31.41
CA PHE A 48 9.53 6.67 -30.35
C PHE A 48 9.47 8.11 -30.86
N ARG A 49 10.52 8.53 -31.57
CA ARG A 49 10.60 9.89 -32.14
C ARG A 49 9.40 10.15 -33.04
N GLU A 50 9.12 9.24 -33.96
CA GLU A 50 8.08 9.40 -34.96
C GLU A 50 6.67 9.42 -34.35
N VAL A 51 6.34 8.48 -33.46
CA VAL A 51 5.04 8.50 -32.76
C VAL A 51 4.85 9.80 -31.98
N MET A 52 5.90 10.26 -31.27
CA MET A 52 5.83 11.49 -30.50
C MET A 52 5.77 12.75 -31.36
N ASP A 53 6.40 12.76 -32.55
CA ASP A 53 6.31 13.88 -33.49
C ASP A 53 4.89 14.05 -34.05
N TYR A 54 4.24 12.94 -34.41
CA TYR A 54 2.84 12.97 -34.84
C TYR A 54 1.90 13.26 -33.67
N PHE A 55 2.19 12.76 -32.47
CA PHE A 55 1.40 13.08 -31.28
C PHE A 55 1.43 14.59 -31.00
N ARG A 56 2.62 15.22 -31.06
CA ARG A 56 2.75 16.68 -30.91
C ARG A 56 1.94 17.43 -31.96
N ALA A 57 1.97 16.98 -33.21
CA ALA A 57 1.17 17.59 -34.28
C ALA A 57 -0.33 17.58 -33.98
N LEU A 58 -0.90 16.42 -33.64
CA LEU A 58 -2.32 16.29 -33.31
C LEU A 58 -2.68 17.01 -32.01
N TYR A 59 -1.80 16.97 -31.02
CA TYR A 59 -1.97 17.65 -29.74
C TYR A 59 -2.06 19.18 -29.90
N PHE A 60 -1.12 19.79 -30.65
CA PHE A 60 -1.13 21.23 -30.89
C PHE A 60 -2.29 21.69 -31.78
N ALA A 61 -2.74 20.85 -32.71
CA ALA A 61 -3.96 21.09 -33.48
C ALA A 61 -5.25 20.95 -32.63
N GLY A 62 -5.17 20.35 -31.43
CA GLY A 62 -6.32 20.06 -30.60
C GLY A 62 -7.26 19.00 -31.18
N GLU A 63 -6.76 18.13 -32.06
CA GLU A 63 -7.59 17.22 -32.86
C GLU A 63 -8.23 16.12 -32.01
N ARG A 64 -9.57 16.01 -32.06
CA ARG A 64 -10.37 15.03 -31.30
C ARG A 64 -10.93 13.95 -32.22
N SER A 65 -10.07 13.09 -32.73
CA SER A 65 -10.41 12.09 -33.75
C SER A 65 -10.06 10.67 -33.30
N VAL A 66 -10.59 9.68 -34.01
CA VAL A 66 -10.25 8.25 -33.80
C VAL A 66 -8.76 8.00 -34.04
N ARG A 67 -8.15 8.64 -35.05
CA ARG A 67 -6.70 8.54 -35.30
C ARG A 67 -5.87 9.14 -34.17
N ALA A 68 -6.33 10.23 -33.56
CA ALA A 68 -5.70 10.78 -32.36
C ALA A 68 -5.81 9.81 -31.18
N LEU A 69 -6.96 9.15 -31.00
CA LEU A 69 -7.13 8.14 -29.96
C LEU A 69 -6.16 6.95 -30.15
N HIS A 70 -6.04 6.43 -31.37
CA HIS A 70 -5.08 5.35 -31.67
C HIS A 70 -3.64 5.79 -31.42
N LEU A 71 -3.26 6.99 -31.86
CA LEU A 71 -1.90 7.48 -31.67
C LEU A 71 -1.56 7.69 -30.19
N THR A 72 -2.53 8.10 -29.35
CA THR A 72 -2.30 8.14 -27.90
C THR A 72 -2.08 6.76 -27.30
N ALA A 73 -2.69 5.70 -27.84
CA ALA A 73 -2.46 4.33 -27.36
C ALA A 73 -1.01 3.90 -27.61
N GLU A 74 -0.48 4.15 -28.81
CA GLU A 74 0.92 3.87 -29.14
C GLU A 74 1.90 4.71 -28.31
N ALA A 75 1.62 6.00 -28.13
CA ALA A 75 2.44 6.86 -27.30
C ALA A 75 2.46 6.41 -25.81
N ILE A 76 1.35 5.85 -25.32
CA ILE A 76 1.26 5.27 -23.98
C ILE A 76 2.02 3.95 -23.88
N ASP A 77 1.97 3.10 -24.90
CA ASP A 77 2.74 1.84 -24.93
C ASP A 77 4.26 2.11 -24.86
N LEU A 78 4.72 3.13 -25.60
CA LEU A 78 6.10 3.58 -25.60
C LEU A 78 6.54 4.27 -24.31
N ASN A 79 5.65 5.05 -23.67
CA ASN A 79 5.91 5.70 -22.39
C ASN A 79 4.62 5.92 -21.59
N PRO A 80 4.24 4.94 -20.73
CA PRO A 80 3.02 5.05 -19.94
C PRO A 80 3.11 6.14 -18.87
N GLY A 81 4.30 6.69 -18.59
CA GLY A 81 4.51 7.80 -17.66
C GLY A 81 4.15 9.17 -18.22
N ASN A 82 3.84 9.30 -19.52
CA ASN A 82 3.57 10.58 -20.14
C ASN A 82 2.15 11.10 -19.80
N TYR A 83 2.04 11.90 -18.74
CA TYR A 83 0.75 12.43 -18.27
C TYR A 83 0.05 13.36 -19.27
N THR A 84 0.79 14.02 -20.17
CA THR A 84 0.20 14.86 -21.23
C THR A 84 -0.59 14.03 -22.22
N VAL A 85 -0.06 12.86 -22.60
CA VAL A 85 -0.75 11.91 -23.49
C VAL A 85 -2.02 11.40 -22.82
N TRP A 86 -1.96 11.00 -21.56
CA TRP A 86 -3.15 10.56 -20.80
C TRP A 86 -4.22 11.63 -20.68
N HIS A 87 -3.82 12.89 -20.41
CA HIS A 87 -4.75 14.00 -20.36
C HIS A 87 -5.43 14.23 -21.72
N PHE A 88 -4.63 14.26 -22.79
CA PHE A 88 -5.16 14.43 -24.14
C PHE A 88 -6.09 13.28 -24.53
N ARG A 89 -5.72 12.03 -24.20
CA ARG A 89 -6.54 10.83 -24.43
C ARG A 89 -7.92 10.96 -23.79
N ARG A 90 -8.02 11.38 -22.52
CA ARG A 90 -9.32 11.59 -21.84
C ARG A 90 -10.21 12.59 -22.58
N LEU A 91 -9.63 13.71 -23.01
CA LEU A 91 -10.36 14.71 -23.77
C LEU A 91 -10.79 14.20 -25.17
N VAL A 92 -10.00 13.34 -25.81
CA VAL A 92 -10.40 12.68 -27.06
C VAL A 92 -11.53 11.67 -26.81
N LEU A 93 -11.43 10.84 -25.77
CA LEU A 93 -12.47 9.88 -25.39
C LEU A 93 -13.82 10.56 -25.11
N GLU A 94 -13.81 11.69 -24.42
CA GLU A 94 -15.02 12.48 -24.14
C GLU A 94 -15.61 13.07 -25.42
N ALA A 95 -14.79 13.67 -26.28
CA ALA A 95 -15.25 14.27 -27.53
C ALA A 95 -15.81 13.24 -28.53
N LEU A 96 -15.31 12.00 -28.49
CA LEU A 96 -15.79 10.91 -29.32
C LEU A 96 -16.96 10.14 -28.70
N GLU A 97 -17.37 10.45 -27.48
CA GLU A 97 -18.33 9.65 -26.70
C GLU A 97 -17.96 8.15 -26.71
N ALA A 98 -16.66 7.87 -26.55
CA ALA A 98 -16.11 6.53 -26.75
C ALA A 98 -16.66 5.50 -25.74
N ASN A 99 -16.63 4.23 -26.12
CA ASN A 99 -17.05 3.13 -25.25
C ASN A 99 -16.08 2.98 -24.06
N LEU A 100 -16.50 3.44 -22.89
CA LEU A 100 -15.67 3.40 -21.67
C LEU A 100 -15.36 1.97 -21.18
N GLN A 101 -16.13 0.96 -21.59
CA GLN A 101 -15.84 -0.43 -21.25
C GLN A 101 -14.68 -0.99 -22.09
N GLU A 102 -14.55 -0.56 -23.35
CA GLU A 102 -13.38 -0.87 -24.19
C GLU A 102 -12.14 -0.16 -23.66
N GLU A 103 -12.27 1.10 -23.24
CA GLU A 103 -11.18 1.84 -22.62
C GLU A 103 -10.74 1.23 -21.27
N MET A 104 -11.67 0.66 -20.50
CA MET A 104 -11.32 -0.10 -19.31
C MET A 104 -10.45 -1.31 -19.64
N ASN A 105 -10.80 -2.07 -20.68
CA ASN A 105 -10.00 -3.21 -21.11
C ASN A 105 -8.59 -2.78 -21.57
N PHE A 106 -8.50 -1.65 -22.27
CA PHE A 106 -7.22 -1.06 -22.66
C PHE A 106 -6.35 -0.71 -21.46
N VAL A 107 -6.88 0.04 -20.47
CA VAL A 107 -6.08 0.43 -19.31
C VAL A 107 -5.72 -0.76 -18.42
N ASP A 108 -6.59 -1.76 -18.29
CA ASP A 108 -6.32 -2.96 -17.50
C ASP A 108 -5.12 -3.74 -18.05
N GLN A 109 -5.02 -3.90 -19.38
CA GLN A 109 -3.87 -4.56 -20.01
C GLN A 109 -2.56 -3.83 -19.71
N ILE A 110 -2.54 -2.50 -19.81
CA ILE A 110 -1.33 -1.71 -19.54
C ILE A 110 -0.97 -1.77 -18.06
N ALA A 111 -1.98 -1.74 -17.18
CA ALA A 111 -1.79 -1.76 -15.74
C ALA A 111 -1.15 -3.07 -15.23
N GLU A 112 -1.45 -4.21 -15.86
CA GLU A 112 -0.83 -5.49 -15.53
C GLU A 112 0.68 -5.49 -15.80
N CYS A 113 1.13 -4.83 -16.87
CA CYS A 113 2.54 -4.70 -17.19
C CYS A 113 3.23 -3.55 -16.44
N ASN A 114 2.48 -2.52 -16.04
CA ASN A 114 3.00 -1.29 -15.43
C ASN A 114 2.29 -0.92 -14.11
N PRO A 115 2.22 -1.82 -13.11
CA PRO A 115 1.35 -1.64 -11.95
C PRO A 115 1.85 -0.56 -10.96
N LYS A 116 3.01 0.05 -11.20
CA LYS A 116 3.63 1.10 -10.38
C LYS A 116 3.61 2.48 -11.04
N ASN A 117 2.74 2.68 -12.03
CA ASN A 117 2.62 3.93 -12.78
C ASN A 117 1.42 4.78 -12.29
N TYR A 118 1.68 6.03 -11.88
CA TYR A 118 0.64 6.93 -11.35
C TYR A 118 -0.47 7.26 -12.36
N GLN A 119 -0.11 7.47 -13.61
CA GLN A 119 -1.04 7.93 -14.64
C GLN A 119 -2.08 6.86 -14.99
N ILE A 120 -1.67 5.59 -15.02
CA ILE A 120 -2.56 4.44 -15.23
C ILE A 120 -3.64 4.38 -14.15
N TRP A 121 -3.23 4.39 -12.87
CA TRP A 121 -4.19 4.33 -11.76
C TRP A 121 -5.10 5.56 -11.70
N HIS A 122 -4.58 6.74 -12.04
CA HIS A 122 -5.39 7.95 -12.15
C HIS A 122 -6.41 7.87 -13.29
N HIS A 123 -6.01 7.36 -14.46
CA HIS A 123 -6.89 7.17 -15.60
C HIS A 123 -7.98 6.13 -15.33
N LYS A 124 -7.60 5.02 -14.69
CA LYS A 124 -8.53 3.99 -14.24
C LYS A 124 -9.56 4.56 -13.25
N ARG A 125 -9.13 5.35 -12.26
CA ARG A 125 -10.06 6.07 -11.37
C ARG A 125 -11.03 6.97 -12.13
N TRP A 126 -10.55 7.75 -13.11
CA TRP A 126 -11.41 8.59 -13.95
C TRP A 126 -12.47 7.77 -14.72
N LEU A 127 -12.10 6.60 -15.25
CA LEU A 127 -13.06 5.68 -15.89
C LEU A 127 -14.09 5.15 -14.90
N VAL A 128 -13.64 4.70 -13.73
CA VAL A 128 -14.49 4.15 -12.68
C VAL A 128 -15.49 5.19 -12.17
N GLU A 129 -15.07 6.45 -12.02
CA GLU A 129 -15.97 7.56 -11.65
C GLU A 129 -17.08 7.78 -12.69
N LYS A 130 -16.78 7.62 -13.99
CA LYS A 130 -17.79 7.76 -15.06
C LYS A 130 -18.69 6.53 -15.20
N LEU A 131 -18.17 5.33 -15.00
CA LEU A 131 -18.91 4.07 -15.09
C LEU A 131 -19.82 3.83 -13.87
N GLY A 132 -19.48 4.44 -12.72
CA GLY A 132 -20.28 4.41 -11.51
C GLY A 132 -20.21 3.09 -10.73
N PRO A 133 -21.10 2.91 -9.72
CA PRO A 133 -20.98 1.82 -8.74
C PRO A 133 -21.03 0.40 -9.30
N GLY A 134 -21.62 0.21 -10.48
CA GLY A 134 -21.75 -1.11 -11.11
C GLY A 134 -20.40 -1.79 -11.44
N ILE A 135 -19.29 -1.03 -11.45
CA ILE A 135 -17.95 -1.54 -11.74
C ILE A 135 -17.18 -1.96 -10.47
N ALA A 136 -17.68 -1.65 -9.26
CA ALA A 136 -16.92 -1.83 -8.01
C ALA A 136 -16.35 -3.25 -7.84
N ASN A 137 -17.16 -4.27 -8.09
CA ASN A 137 -16.72 -5.67 -7.98
C ASN A 137 -15.60 -6.01 -8.97
N LYS A 138 -15.66 -5.50 -10.21
CA LYS A 138 -14.57 -5.72 -11.18
C LYS A 138 -13.27 -5.05 -10.73
N GLU A 139 -13.35 -3.88 -10.10
CA GLU A 139 -12.18 -3.19 -9.54
C GLU A 139 -11.59 -3.90 -8.32
N HIS A 140 -12.44 -4.51 -7.49
CA HIS A 140 -12.01 -5.37 -6.38
C HIS A 140 -11.32 -6.64 -6.87
N GLU A 141 -11.81 -7.26 -7.95
CA GLU A 141 -11.15 -8.41 -8.58
C GLU A 141 -9.84 -8.00 -9.25
N PHE A 142 -9.83 -6.87 -9.96
CA PHE A 142 -8.63 -6.35 -10.60
C PHE A 142 -7.52 -6.06 -9.57
N THR A 143 -7.84 -5.32 -8.50
CA THR A 143 -6.87 -5.05 -7.44
C THR A 143 -6.42 -6.32 -6.74
N ARG A 144 -7.28 -7.34 -6.57
CA ARG A 144 -6.88 -8.65 -6.06
C ARG A 144 -5.84 -9.31 -6.97
N LYS A 145 -6.03 -9.29 -8.28
CA LYS A 145 -5.06 -9.83 -9.26
C LYS A 145 -3.70 -9.13 -9.15
N ILE A 146 -3.68 -7.80 -9.08
CA ILE A 146 -2.43 -7.04 -8.93
C ILE A 146 -1.75 -7.34 -7.58
N LEU A 147 -2.53 -7.43 -6.50
CA LEU A 147 -2.00 -7.74 -5.17
C LEU A 147 -1.50 -9.18 -5.04
N ALA A 148 -2.03 -10.13 -5.82
CA ALA A 148 -1.48 -11.48 -5.90
C ALA A 148 -0.08 -11.50 -6.54
N MET A 149 0.23 -10.53 -7.42
CA MET A 149 1.57 -10.38 -8.02
C MET A 149 2.52 -9.56 -7.13
N ASP A 150 2.03 -8.50 -6.49
CA ASP A 150 2.76 -7.66 -5.55
C ASP A 150 1.83 -7.26 -4.40
N ALA A 151 1.86 -8.03 -3.31
CA ALA A 151 0.99 -7.85 -2.14
C ALA A 151 1.18 -6.50 -1.43
N LYS A 152 2.26 -5.77 -1.75
CA LYS A 152 2.60 -4.47 -1.18
C LYS A 152 2.48 -3.34 -2.20
N ASN A 153 1.84 -3.56 -3.35
CA ASN A 153 1.60 -2.52 -4.33
C ASN A 153 0.74 -1.39 -3.73
N TYR A 154 1.37 -0.25 -3.47
CA TYR A 154 0.73 0.90 -2.83
C TYR A 154 -0.40 1.50 -3.67
N HIS A 155 -0.26 1.51 -5.00
CA HIS A 155 -1.29 2.05 -5.87
C HIS A 155 -2.54 1.16 -5.89
N ALA A 156 -2.37 -0.16 -5.93
CA ALA A 156 -3.48 -1.10 -5.86
C ALA A 156 -4.25 -0.98 -4.54
N TRP A 157 -3.54 -0.88 -3.41
CA TRP A 157 -4.16 -0.64 -2.11
C TRP A 157 -4.91 0.70 -2.04
N SER A 158 -4.27 1.78 -2.51
CA SER A 158 -4.87 3.12 -2.55
C SER A 158 -6.14 3.15 -3.42
N HIS A 159 -6.08 2.54 -4.61
CA HIS A 159 -7.23 2.43 -5.50
C HIS A 159 -8.34 1.60 -4.88
N ARG A 160 -8.03 0.44 -4.30
CA ARG A 160 -9.01 -0.43 -3.63
C ARG A 160 -9.73 0.29 -2.50
N GLN A 161 -9.00 1.00 -1.64
CA GLN A 161 -9.58 1.79 -0.55
C GLN A 161 -10.50 2.89 -1.07
N TRP A 162 -10.09 3.57 -2.14
CA TRP A 162 -10.93 4.56 -2.79
C TRP A 162 -12.21 3.94 -3.37
N VAL A 163 -12.13 2.79 -4.05
CA VAL A 163 -13.31 2.09 -4.59
C VAL A 163 -14.28 1.72 -3.47
N LEU A 164 -13.80 1.19 -2.35
CA LEU A 164 -14.64 0.90 -1.19
C LEU A 164 -15.39 2.14 -0.70
N GLN A 165 -14.68 3.26 -0.52
CA GLN A 165 -15.25 4.50 -0.01
C GLN A 165 -16.20 5.18 -0.98
N ALA A 166 -15.89 5.16 -2.28
CA ALA A 166 -16.66 5.87 -3.30
C ALA A 166 -17.82 5.04 -3.86
N LEU A 167 -17.63 3.74 -4.03
CA LEU A 167 -18.55 2.86 -4.76
C LEU A 167 -19.09 1.67 -3.94
N GLY A 168 -18.44 1.29 -2.84
CA GLY A 168 -18.86 0.18 -1.99
C GLY A 168 -18.12 -1.15 -2.26
N GLY A 169 -18.76 -2.27 -1.92
CA GLY A 169 -18.14 -3.60 -1.91
C GLY A 169 -17.46 -3.95 -0.58
N TRP A 170 -18.01 -3.46 0.53
CA TRP A 170 -17.47 -3.67 1.88
C TRP A 170 -17.76 -5.08 2.43
N GLU A 171 -18.80 -5.73 1.93
CA GLU A 171 -19.40 -6.95 2.47
C GLU A 171 -18.40 -8.12 2.55
N THR A 172 -17.47 -8.20 1.60
CA THR A 172 -16.47 -9.27 1.52
C THR A 172 -15.07 -8.82 1.91
N GLU A 173 -14.87 -7.54 2.24
CA GLU A 173 -13.53 -6.98 2.37
C GLU A 173 -12.81 -7.47 3.63
N LEU A 174 -13.53 -7.64 4.75
CA LEU A 174 -12.94 -8.20 5.97
C LEU A 174 -12.51 -9.67 5.77
N GLN A 175 -13.30 -10.44 5.03
CA GLN A 175 -12.94 -11.82 4.66
C GLN A 175 -11.69 -11.85 3.78
N TYR A 176 -11.56 -10.90 2.84
CA TYR A 176 -10.36 -10.76 2.04
C TYR A 176 -9.13 -10.41 2.90
N CYS A 177 -9.28 -9.53 3.90
CA CYS A 177 -8.21 -9.28 4.88
C CYS A 177 -7.83 -10.55 5.65
N ASN A 178 -8.80 -11.37 6.08
CA ASN A 178 -8.52 -12.66 6.74
C ASN A 178 -7.67 -13.56 5.84
N GLN A 179 -8.09 -13.75 4.58
CA GLN A 179 -7.37 -14.59 3.63
C GLN A 179 -5.90 -14.14 3.48
N LEU A 180 -5.67 -12.84 3.29
CA LEU A 180 -4.31 -12.31 3.13
C LEU A 180 -3.43 -12.50 4.37
N LEU A 181 -4.02 -12.44 5.57
CA LEU A 181 -3.30 -12.62 6.83
C LEU A 181 -3.09 -14.11 7.19
N GLU A 182 -3.97 -14.99 6.73
CA GLU A 182 -3.76 -16.45 6.76
C GLU A 182 -2.62 -16.87 5.82
N GLU A 183 -2.51 -16.22 4.64
CA GLU A 183 -1.42 -16.44 3.69
C GLU A 183 -0.08 -15.84 4.18
N ASP A 184 -0.09 -14.61 4.68
CA ASP A 184 1.08 -13.93 5.23
C ASP A 184 0.71 -12.96 6.37
N VAL A 185 0.86 -13.43 7.61
CA VAL A 185 0.61 -12.62 8.81
C VAL A 185 1.58 -11.41 8.93
N PHE A 186 2.70 -11.40 8.22
CA PHE A 186 3.67 -10.29 8.19
C PHE A 186 3.28 -9.21 7.16
N ASN A 187 2.17 -9.38 6.45
CA ASN A 187 1.68 -8.39 5.49
C ASN A 187 1.06 -7.17 6.20
N ASN A 188 1.89 -6.17 6.48
CA ASN A 188 1.45 -4.91 7.10
C ASN A 188 0.35 -4.18 6.29
N SER A 189 0.32 -4.32 4.97
CA SER A 189 -0.73 -3.70 4.15
C SER A 189 -2.09 -4.35 4.41
N ALA A 190 -2.14 -5.67 4.64
CA ALA A 190 -3.35 -6.38 5.01
C ALA A 190 -3.84 -5.97 6.42
N TRP A 191 -2.94 -5.81 7.39
CA TRP A 191 -3.29 -5.26 8.71
C TRP A 191 -3.84 -3.82 8.63
N ASN A 192 -3.21 -2.97 7.82
CA ASN A 192 -3.70 -1.60 7.59
C ASN A 192 -5.07 -1.60 6.90
N GLN A 193 -5.27 -2.46 5.90
CA GLN A 193 -6.56 -2.61 5.24
C GLN A 193 -7.62 -3.08 6.23
N ARG A 194 -7.31 -4.08 7.06
CA ARG A 194 -8.20 -4.58 8.11
C ARG A 194 -8.65 -3.45 9.03
N TYR A 195 -7.72 -2.59 9.46
CA TYR A 195 -8.04 -1.42 10.30
C TYR A 195 -9.00 -0.47 9.59
N LEU A 196 -8.74 -0.16 8.31
CA LEU A 196 -9.64 0.67 7.51
C LEU A 196 -11.04 0.05 7.42
N VAL A 197 -11.14 -1.26 7.18
CA VAL A 197 -12.42 -1.97 7.05
C VAL A 197 -13.21 -1.89 8.35
N ILE A 198 -12.63 -2.26 9.49
CA ILE A 198 -13.36 -2.26 10.77
C ILE A 198 -13.75 -0.85 11.21
N THR A 199 -13.02 0.19 10.79
CA THR A 199 -13.30 1.58 11.21
C THR A 199 -14.16 2.37 10.22
N ARG A 200 -14.18 2.00 8.94
CA ARG A 200 -14.86 2.77 7.88
C ARG A 200 -16.03 2.03 7.23
N SER A 201 -16.11 0.71 7.37
CA SER A 201 -17.25 -0.05 6.84
C SER A 201 -18.55 0.45 7.48
N PRO A 202 -19.59 0.74 6.67
CA PRO A 202 -20.89 1.18 7.19
C PRO A 202 -21.64 0.05 7.92
N PHE A 203 -21.16 -1.20 7.83
CA PHE A 203 -21.84 -2.39 8.34
C PHE A 203 -21.28 -2.92 9.67
N LEU A 204 -20.06 -2.52 10.04
CA LEU A 204 -19.34 -3.13 11.17
C LEU A 204 -19.44 -2.35 12.48
N GLY A 205 -20.01 -1.14 12.49
CA GLY A 205 -20.19 -0.35 13.71
C GLY A 205 -18.92 0.29 14.28
N GLY A 206 -17.80 0.23 13.57
CA GLY A 206 -16.55 0.88 13.98
C GLY A 206 -15.83 0.15 15.12
N LEU A 207 -14.85 0.82 15.73
CA LEU A 207 -14.11 0.28 16.88
C LEU A 207 -15.02 -0.06 18.06
N ALA A 208 -16.10 0.71 18.28
CA ALA A 208 -17.04 0.45 19.38
C ALA A 208 -17.65 -0.95 19.35
N ALA A 209 -17.91 -1.49 18.15
CA ALA A 209 -18.49 -2.83 17.99
C ALA A 209 -17.43 -3.90 17.75
N MET A 210 -16.34 -3.57 17.06
CA MET A 210 -15.35 -4.57 16.60
C MET A 210 -14.19 -4.78 17.57
N ARG A 211 -13.92 -3.84 18.50
CA ARG A 211 -12.68 -3.85 19.30
C ARG A 211 -12.44 -5.17 20.02
N ASP A 212 -13.46 -5.74 20.65
CA ASP A 212 -13.30 -6.93 21.48
C ASP A 212 -12.82 -8.15 20.69
N SER A 213 -13.51 -8.46 19.58
CA SER A 213 -13.12 -9.57 18.70
C SER A 213 -11.80 -9.32 17.97
N GLU A 214 -11.51 -8.07 17.62
CA GLU A 214 -10.25 -7.69 16.98
C GLU A 214 -9.06 -7.77 17.94
N VAL A 215 -9.25 -7.49 19.23
CA VAL A 215 -8.22 -7.71 20.26
C VAL A 215 -7.92 -9.20 20.38
N ASP A 216 -8.93 -10.05 20.48
CA ASP A 216 -8.74 -11.50 20.58
C ASP A 216 -8.00 -12.05 19.35
N TYR A 217 -8.44 -11.70 18.14
CA TYR A 217 -7.78 -12.07 16.89
C TYR A 217 -6.31 -11.61 16.83
N THR A 218 -6.04 -10.38 17.29
CA THR A 218 -4.69 -9.82 17.26
C THR A 218 -3.77 -10.48 18.29
N ILE A 219 -4.30 -10.83 19.47
CA ILE A 219 -3.56 -11.55 20.50
C ILE A 219 -3.17 -12.95 20.00
N GLU A 220 -4.08 -13.66 19.32
CA GLU A 220 -3.76 -14.95 18.69
C GLU A 220 -2.60 -14.80 17.69
N ALA A 221 -2.64 -13.77 16.83
CA ALA A 221 -1.57 -13.49 15.88
C ALA A 221 -0.23 -13.16 16.57
N ILE A 222 -0.25 -12.38 17.66
CA ILE A 222 0.93 -12.06 18.48
C ILE A 222 1.51 -13.32 19.10
N LEU A 223 0.70 -14.16 19.73
CA LEU A 223 1.17 -15.36 20.42
C LEU A 223 1.76 -16.38 19.42
N ALA A 224 1.20 -16.46 18.22
CA ALA A 224 1.73 -17.30 17.15
C ALA A 224 3.07 -16.77 16.60
N ASN A 225 3.23 -15.44 16.48
CA ASN A 225 4.43 -14.82 15.93
C ASN A 225 4.84 -13.55 16.73
N PRO A 226 5.44 -13.69 17.93
CA PRO A 226 5.70 -12.53 18.81
C PRO A 226 6.66 -11.49 18.23
N GLN A 227 7.52 -11.90 17.30
CA GLN A 227 8.48 -11.04 16.62
C GLN A 227 7.92 -10.33 15.37
N ASN A 228 6.63 -10.52 15.05
CA ASN A 228 5.95 -9.77 14.00
C ASN A 228 5.47 -8.43 14.54
N GLU A 229 6.04 -7.31 14.09
CA GLU A 229 5.66 -5.96 14.55
C GLU A 229 4.21 -5.59 14.21
N SER A 230 3.69 -6.03 13.07
CA SER A 230 2.39 -5.57 12.54
C SER A 230 1.20 -5.78 13.50
N PRO A 231 0.97 -6.98 14.07
CA PRO A 231 -0.14 -7.17 15.01
C PRO A 231 0.03 -6.37 16.32
N TRP A 232 1.25 -6.13 16.82
CA TRP A 232 1.45 -5.24 17.97
C TRP A 232 1.05 -3.79 17.66
N ARG A 233 1.39 -3.31 16.45
CA ARG A 233 0.99 -1.97 15.99
C ARG A 233 -0.51 -1.88 15.78
N TYR A 234 -1.11 -2.93 15.23
CA TYR A 234 -2.55 -3.04 15.04
C TYR A 234 -3.29 -2.99 16.39
N LEU A 235 -2.84 -3.79 17.37
CA LEU A 235 -3.40 -3.82 18.73
C LEU A 235 -3.42 -2.43 19.36
N LYS A 236 -2.30 -1.71 19.34
CA LYS A 236 -2.25 -0.31 19.81
C LYS A 236 -3.22 0.60 19.04
N GLY A 237 -3.37 0.39 17.74
CA GLY A 237 -4.28 1.15 16.88
C GLY A 237 -5.75 1.01 17.25
N LEU A 238 -6.17 -0.14 17.79
CA LEU A 238 -7.56 -0.39 18.25
C LEU A 238 -7.98 0.52 19.42
N TYR A 239 -6.99 1.10 20.12
CA TYR A 239 -7.15 1.99 21.27
C TYR A 239 -6.73 3.44 20.98
N LYS A 240 -6.60 3.83 19.70
CA LYS A 240 -6.11 5.16 19.32
C LYS A 240 -6.97 6.27 19.95
N GLY A 241 -6.36 7.04 20.86
CA GLY A 241 -7.03 8.14 21.57
C GLY A 241 -7.77 7.71 22.84
N GLU A 242 -7.70 6.44 23.22
CA GLU A 242 -8.43 5.80 24.33
C GLU A 242 -7.45 5.03 25.25
N ASN A 243 -6.41 5.72 25.75
CA ASN A 243 -5.35 5.11 26.57
C ASN A 243 -5.88 4.44 27.85
N ASP A 244 -6.92 5.00 28.48
CA ASP A 244 -7.54 4.41 29.67
C ASP A 244 -8.14 3.02 29.38
N PHE A 245 -8.72 2.84 28.19
CA PHE A 245 -9.24 1.53 27.76
C PHE A 245 -8.12 0.54 27.44
N LEU A 246 -7.02 1.00 26.83
CA LEU A 246 -5.84 0.16 26.61
C LEU A 246 -5.26 -0.36 27.93
N MET A 247 -5.18 0.52 28.93
CA MET A 247 -4.68 0.17 30.27
C MET A 247 -5.63 -0.76 31.01
N ALA A 248 -6.95 -0.55 30.89
CA ALA A 248 -7.96 -1.33 31.59
C ALA A 248 -8.19 -2.72 31.00
N ASP A 249 -7.82 -2.96 29.74
CA ASP A 249 -7.93 -4.29 29.13
C ASP A 249 -6.79 -5.22 29.59
N GLU A 250 -7.10 -6.06 30.57
CA GLU A 250 -6.16 -7.01 31.19
C GLU A 250 -5.47 -7.92 30.15
N ARG A 251 -6.17 -8.25 29.04
CA ARG A 251 -5.63 -9.10 27.97
C ARG A 251 -4.34 -8.55 27.36
N ILE A 252 -4.18 -7.23 27.36
CA ILE A 252 -3.01 -6.53 26.82
C ILE A 252 -1.78 -6.75 27.71
N SER A 253 -1.95 -6.62 29.02
CA SER A 253 -0.87 -6.91 29.97
C SER A 253 -0.54 -8.40 30.02
N ASP A 254 -1.56 -9.26 29.87
CA ASP A 254 -1.42 -10.71 29.84
C ASP A 254 -0.67 -11.20 28.60
N VAL A 255 -0.91 -10.62 27.42
CA VAL A 255 -0.16 -11.01 26.21
C VAL A 255 1.31 -10.60 26.35
N CYS A 256 1.62 -9.42 26.92
CA CYS A 256 2.98 -9.04 27.26
C CYS A 256 3.63 -10.06 28.22
N LEU A 257 2.93 -10.44 29.30
CA LEU A 257 3.40 -11.45 30.25
C LEU A 257 3.71 -12.79 29.59
N LYS A 258 2.77 -13.32 28.79
CA LYS A 258 2.91 -14.60 28.10
C LYS A 258 4.09 -14.60 27.14
N VAL A 259 4.29 -13.52 26.39
CA VAL A 259 5.42 -13.39 25.47
C VAL A 259 6.74 -13.29 26.25
N LEU A 260 6.82 -12.42 27.25
CA LEU A 260 8.06 -12.17 28.01
C LEU A 260 8.50 -13.36 28.88
N LYS A 261 7.57 -14.23 29.31
CA LYS A 261 7.92 -15.51 29.97
C LYS A 261 8.71 -16.44 29.05
N ASN A 262 8.47 -16.39 27.74
CA ASN A 262 9.11 -17.25 26.75
C ASN A 262 10.29 -16.57 26.05
N ASP A 263 10.18 -15.26 25.79
CA ASP A 263 11.19 -14.44 25.13
C ASP A 263 11.29 -13.09 25.84
N SER A 264 12.21 -13.01 26.81
CA SER A 264 12.50 -11.81 27.58
C SER A 264 13.13 -10.68 26.75
N THR A 265 13.50 -10.96 25.50
CA THR A 265 14.14 -10.00 24.59
C THR A 265 13.20 -9.48 23.51
N CYS A 266 11.92 -9.88 23.53
CA CYS A 266 10.93 -9.43 22.57
C CYS A 266 10.71 -7.91 22.70
N VAL A 267 11.29 -7.17 21.75
CA VAL A 267 11.29 -5.69 21.73
C VAL A 267 9.86 -5.13 21.72
N PHE A 268 8.92 -5.80 21.03
CA PHE A 268 7.55 -5.32 20.92
C PHE A 268 6.76 -5.49 22.21
N ALA A 269 6.91 -6.61 22.91
CA ALA A 269 6.29 -6.83 24.22
C ALA A 269 6.87 -5.90 25.28
N LEU A 270 8.20 -5.73 25.31
CA LEU A 270 8.88 -4.78 26.20
C LEU A 270 8.44 -3.34 25.92
N SER A 271 8.36 -2.94 24.65
CA SER A 271 7.91 -1.60 24.26
C SER A 271 6.45 -1.35 24.65
N LEU A 272 5.54 -2.31 24.43
CA LEU A 272 4.14 -2.13 24.82
C LEU A 272 3.99 -2.08 26.34
N LEU A 273 4.70 -2.94 27.08
CA LEU A 273 4.71 -2.89 28.54
C LEU A 273 5.20 -1.53 29.05
N LEU A 274 6.25 -0.98 28.43
CA LEU A 274 6.77 0.33 28.78
C LEU A 274 5.75 1.45 28.53
N ASP A 275 5.01 1.39 27.41
CA ASP A 275 3.90 2.31 27.13
C ASP A 275 2.80 2.18 28.21
N LEU A 276 2.44 0.95 28.60
CA LEU A 276 1.42 0.69 29.64
C LEU A 276 1.84 1.24 31.01
N LEU A 277 3.11 1.08 31.40
CA LEU A 277 3.64 1.64 32.64
C LEU A 277 3.60 3.18 32.62
N GLN A 278 3.89 3.79 31.47
CA GLN A 278 3.82 5.25 31.33
C GLN A 278 2.40 5.80 31.52
N ILE A 279 1.38 5.08 31.02
CA ILE A 279 -0.02 5.49 31.19
C ILE A 279 -0.60 5.13 32.57
N GLY A 280 0.17 4.47 33.44
CA GLY A 280 -0.17 4.26 34.85
C GLY A 280 -0.51 2.82 35.24
N LEU A 281 -0.27 1.82 34.38
CA LEU A 281 -0.52 0.42 34.69
C LEU A 281 0.16 0.01 36.00
N GLN A 282 -0.60 -0.62 36.89
CA GLN A 282 -0.05 -1.33 38.04
C GLN A 282 0.15 -2.80 37.66
N PRO A 283 1.39 -3.25 37.38
CA PRO A 283 1.63 -4.60 36.91
C PRO A 283 1.31 -5.63 38.00
N SER A 284 0.76 -6.77 37.57
CA SER A 284 0.54 -7.93 38.45
C SER A 284 1.85 -8.45 39.04
N ASP A 285 1.77 -9.17 40.15
CA ASP A 285 2.94 -9.75 40.81
C ASP A 285 3.72 -10.69 39.88
N GLU A 286 3.03 -11.42 39.01
CA GLU A 286 3.68 -12.29 38.02
C GLU A 286 4.47 -11.50 36.97
N LEU A 287 3.91 -10.40 36.47
CA LEU A 287 4.56 -9.56 35.46
C LEU A 287 5.75 -8.82 36.08
N ARG A 288 5.58 -8.30 37.29
CA ARG A 288 6.67 -7.73 38.08
C ARG A 288 7.77 -8.77 38.30
N GLY A 289 7.43 -9.97 38.76
CA GLY A 289 8.38 -11.06 38.98
C GLY A 289 9.13 -11.48 37.71
N THR A 290 8.46 -11.44 36.56
CA THR A 290 9.05 -11.76 35.25
C THR A 290 10.15 -10.76 34.89
N VAL A 291 9.91 -9.45 35.06
CA VAL A 291 10.94 -8.43 34.80
C VAL A 291 12.01 -8.41 35.88
N GLU A 292 11.67 -8.62 37.15
CA GLU A 292 12.66 -8.75 38.24
C GLU A 292 13.61 -9.94 38.02
N ALA A 293 13.13 -11.04 37.46
CA ALA A 293 14.00 -12.15 37.05
C ALA A 293 15.00 -11.75 35.96
N MET A 294 14.59 -10.88 35.02
CA MET A 294 15.49 -10.31 34.02
C MET A 294 16.52 -9.39 34.68
N LYS A 295 16.10 -8.57 35.65
CA LYS A 295 17.01 -7.69 36.42
C LYS A 295 18.08 -8.46 37.18
N ASN A 296 17.69 -9.53 37.87
CA ASN A 296 18.62 -10.35 38.65
C ASN A 296 19.68 -11.05 37.77
N SER A 297 19.42 -11.17 36.46
CA SER A 297 20.37 -11.73 35.50
C SER A 297 21.40 -10.71 34.99
N ASP A 298 21.22 -9.42 35.30
CA ASP A 298 22.05 -8.32 34.81
C ASP A 298 22.36 -7.30 35.91
N PRO A 299 23.59 -7.30 36.46
CA PRO A 299 23.99 -6.43 37.57
C PRO A 299 23.83 -4.92 37.29
N GLU A 300 23.83 -4.49 36.02
CA GLU A 300 23.72 -3.07 35.65
C GLU A 300 22.30 -2.51 35.87
N ILE A 301 21.31 -3.37 36.03
CA ILE A 301 19.88 -2.98 36.12
C ILE A 301 19.21 -3.43 37.43
N ALA A 302 19.97 -4.01 38.37
CA ALA A 302 19.42 -4.61 39.60
C ALA A 302 18.64 -3.60 40.48
N ASP A 303 19.13 -2.37 40.61
CA ASP A 303 18.53 -1.33 41.46
C ASP A 303 17.55 -0.40 40.71
N ALA A 304 17.34 -0.63 39.41
CA ALA A 304 16.45 0.20 38.59
C ALA A 304 14.97 -0.06 38.93
N ASP A 305 14.15 0.99 38.86
CA ASP A 305 12.69 0.80 38.79
C ASP A 305 12.32 0.04 37.52
N LEU A 306 11.09 -0.49 37.50
CA LEU A 306 10.62 -1.39 36.44
C LEU A 306 10.73 -0.77 35.03
N ALA A 307 10.34 0.50 34.87
CA ALA A 307 10.34 1.16 33.57
C ALA A 307 11.77 1.47 33.11
N THR A 308 12.64 1.91 34.04
CA THR A 308 14.07 2.10 33.77
C THR A 308 14.75 0.79 33.38
N ALA A 309 14.45 -0.32 34.06
CA ALA A 309 14.99 -1.63 33.74
C ALA A 309 14.59 -2.06 32.32
N ILE A 310 13.32 -1.92 31.95
CA ILE A 310 12.84 -2.24 30.60
C ILE A 310 13.54 -1.38 29.55
N CYS A 311 13.74 -0.09 29.78
CA CYS A 311 14.49 0.77 28.85
C CYS A 311 15.94 0.29 28.64
N LEU A 312 16.61 -0.16 29.71
CA LEU A 312 17.98 -0.66 29.64
C LEU A 312 18.05 -2.01 28.90
N ILE A 313 17.07 -2.90 29.11
CA ILE A 313 16.95 -4.15 28.34
C ILE A 313 16.72 -3.82 26.86
N LEU A 314 15.82 -2.89 26.54
CA LEU A 314 15.56 -2.44 25.17
C LEU A 314 16.80 -1.85 24.49
N GLN A 315 17.67 -1.12 25.20
CA GLN A 315 18.95 -0.64 24.65
C GLN A 315 19.88 -1.80 24.22
N LYS A 316 19.82 -2.94 24.91
CA LYS A 316 20.61 -4.14 24.59
C LYS A 316 19.97 -4.93 23.44
N CYS A 317 18.66 -5.10 23.46
CA CYS A 317 17.93 -5.92 22.48
C CYS A 317 17.63 -5.18 21.15
N ASP A 318 17.65 -3.84 21.14
CA ASP A 318 17.31 -3.00 20.00
C ASP A 318 18.32 -1.86 19.80
N PRO A 319 19.59 -2.20 19.49
CA PRO A 319 20.69 -1.23 19.46
C PRO A 319 20.52 -0.15 18.38
N LEU A 320 19.76 -0.43 17.31
CA LEU A 320 19.42 0.56 16.28
C LEU A 320 18.64 1.75 16.86
N ARG A 321 17.86 1.54 17.92
CA ARG A 321 17.06 2.56 18.60
C ARG A 321 17.60 2.88 20.00
N ILE A 322 18.87 2.61 20.28
CA ILE A 322 19.49 2.88 21.59
C ILE A 322 19.29 4.34 22.05
N ASN A 323 19.41 5.31 21.13
CA ASN A 323 19.20 6.73 21.42
C ASN A 323 17.74 7.04 21.78
N TYR A 324 16.79 6.36 21.13
CA TYR A 324 15.37 6.48 21.44
C TYR A 324 15.06 5.95 22.83
N TRP A 325 15.58 4.77 23.19
CA TRP A 325 15.40 4.19 24.53
C TRP A 325 16.12 4.98 25.63
N SER A 326 17.27 5.59 25.33
CA SER A 326 17.93 6.51 26.25
C SER A 326 17.10 7.77 26.50
N TRP A 327 16.55 8.37 25.45
CA TRP A 327 15.65 9.51 25.55
C TRP A 327 14.36 9.16 26.32
N TYR A 328 13.77 8.00 26.03
CA TYR A 328 12.54 7.55 26.68
C TYR A 328 12.74 7.40 28.20
N ARG A 329 13.85 6.74 28.61
CA ARG A 329 14.24 6.62 30.02
C ARG A 329 14.31 7.98 30.72
N THR A 330 15.00 8.96 30.11
CA THR A 330 15.11 10.31 30.71
C THR A 330 13.77 11.02 30.82
N THR A 331 12.81 10.71 29.95
CA THR A 331 11.49 11.33 29.95
C THR A 331 10.60 10.76 31.06
N ILE A 332 10.61 9.43 31.26
CA ILE A 332 9.85 8.81 32.36
C ILE A 332 10.32 9.33 33.72
N SER A 333 11.63 9.42 33.94
CA SER A 333 12.20 9.90 35.21
C SER A 333 11.87 11.37 35.52
N SER A 334 11.36 12.12 34.54
CA SER A 334 10.95 13.53 34.73
C SER A 334 9.45 13.71 35.00
N GLN A 335 8.66 12.64 34.91
CA GLN A 335 7.20 12.63 35.10
C GLN A 335 6.77 11.99 36.43
N ILE A 336 7.71 11.37 37.15
CA ILE A 336 7.57 10.82 38.51
C ILE A 336 8.32 11.76 39.46
#